data_AF-A0A961KKA6-F1
#
_entry.id   AF-A0A961KKA6-F1
#
_cell.length_a   1.000
_cell.length_b   1.000
_cell.length_c   1.000
_cell.angle_alpha   90.00
_cell.angle_beta   90.00
_cell.angle_gamma   90.00
#
_symmetry.space_group_name_H-M   'P 1'
#
loop_
_entity.id
_entity.type
_entity.pdbx_description
1 polymer ?
#
loop_
_entity_poly.entity_id
_entity_poly.type
_entity_poly.pdbx_seq_one_letter_code
_entity_poly.pdbx_strand_id
1 'polypeptide(L)'
;MAAIIELGVDIFFVLTGKRGEDITPRPGTSVRKQDGTVLKVYEGEPQSEADRNPPGDDLISLPFYQDVAASAGPGAVSPSDHADSVIAFGRSFLRDQGAVPEKCSVIWARGDSMAPTIPDASLLIVDLSQAEIANGCIMVINIGEDLLVKRIRRRLDGLVDLISDNPAYPPETIGPDMMRQLRVVGRVVYFCRTP
;
A
#
# COMPACT_ATOMS: atom_id res chain seq x y z
N MET A 1 -23.05 8.77 9.95
CA MET A 1 -22.32 10.07 9.89
C MET A 1 -21.86 10.55 11.28
N ALA A 2 -21.68 9.66 12.28
CA ALA A 2 -21.52 10.08 13.68
C ALA A 2 -20.38 9.40 14.46
N ALA A 3 -19.42 8.74 13.79
CA ALA A 3 -18.43 7.89 14.49
C ALA A 3 -16.95 8.23 14.23
N ILE A 4 -16.61 9.36 13.60
CA ILE A 4 -15.21 9.63 13.16
C ILE A 4 -14.68 11.01 13.61
N ILE A 5 -15.25 11.60 14.67
CA ILE A 5 -14.74 12.85 15.26
C ILE A 5 -13.74 12.56 16.41
N GLU A 6 -13.64 11.31 16.88
CA GLU A 6 -12.86 10.99 18.10
C GLU A 6 -11.33 10.91 17.94
N LEU A 7 -10.81 10.95 16.71
CA LEU A 7 -9.36 10.87 16.45
C LEU A 7 -8.63 12.22 16.45
N GLY A 8 -9.34 13.35 16.64
CA GLY A 8 -8.73 14.69 16.58
C GLY A 8 -8.24 15.09 15.17
N VAL A 9 -8.59 14.31 14.14
CA VAL A 9 -8.34 14.62 12.74
C VAL A 9 -9.60 15.27 12.18
N ASP A 10 -9.50 16.54 11.80
CA ASP A 10 -10.57 17.26 11.10
C ASP A 10 -10.66 16.71 9.67
N ILE A 11 -11.49 15.69 9.47
CA ILE A 11 -11.77 15.08 8.17
C ILE A 11 -12.33 16.11 7.19
N PHE A 12 -13.07 17.11 7.67
CA PHE A 12 -13.57 18.17 6.80
C PHE A 12 -12.42 19.00 6.24
N PHE A 13 -11.41 19.31 7.07
CA PHE A 13 -10.16 19.90 6.60
C PHE A 13 -9.38 18.99 5.65
N VAL A 14 -9.25 17.69 5.96
CA VAL A 14 -8.55 16.73 5.07
C VAL A 14 -9.22 16.65 3.70
N LEU A 15 -10.55 16.67 3.66
CA LEU A 15 -11.33 16.54 2.43
C LEU A 15 -11.50 17.87 1.67
N THR A 16 -11.48 19.02 2.36
CA THR A 16 -11.89 20.30 1.77
C THR A 16 -10.88 21.44 1.92
N GLY A 17 -9.82 21.25 2.70
CA GLY A 17 -8.84 22.28 3.05
C GLY A 17 -9.38 23.40 3.94
N LYS A 18 -10.65 23.34 4.35
CA LYS A 18 -11.30 24.30 5.24
C LYS A 18 -11.63 23.61 6.57
N ARG A 19 -11.19 24.22 7.68
CA ARG A 19 -11.53 23.72 9.02
C ARG A 19 -13.03 23.90 9.28
N GLY A 20 -13.70 22.85 9.71
CA GLY A 20 -15.11 22.91 10.10
C GLY A 20 -15.29 23.66 11.42
N GLU A 21 -16.40 24.39 11.58
CA GLU A 21 -16.73 25.12 12.82
C GLU A 21 -17.18 24.22 13.98
N ASP A 22 -17.40 22.93 13.75
CA ASP A 22 -17.86 21.99 14.78
C ASP A 22 -16.71 21.16 15.35
N ILE A 23 -16.00 21.73 16.31
CA ILE A 23 -15.12 20.99 17.23
C ILE A 23 -15.83 20.98 18.58
N THR A 24 -16.29 19.82 19.06
CA THR A 24 -16.80 19.69 20.44
C THR A 24 -15.60 19.73 21.41
N PRO A 25 -15.44 20.77 22.24
CA PRO A 25 -14.30 20.90 23.12
C PRO A 25 -14.31 19.82 24.21
N ARG A 26 -13.13 19.43 24.71
CA ARG A 26 -13.06 18.55 25.89
C ARG A 26 -13.52 19.29 27.14
N PRO A 27 -14.10 18.60 28.14
CA PRO A 27 -14.36 19.19 29.45
C PRO A 27 -13.09 19.84 30.03
N GLY A 28 -13.19 21.08 30.49
CA GLY A 28 -12.06 21.89 30.95
C GLY A 28 -11.34 22.69 29.84
N THR A 29 -11.73 22.53 28.57
CA THR A 29 -11.21 23.39 27.49
C THR A 29 -11.76 24.81 27.66
N SER A 30 -10.86 25.78 27.71
CA SER A 30 -11.21 27.20 27.75
C SER A 30 -10.88 27.87 26.42
N VAL A 31 -11.86 28.53 25.80
CA VAL A 31 -11.64 29.37 24.62
C VAL A 31 -11.21 30.74 25.10
N ARG A 32 -10.04 31.22 24.66
CA ARG A 32 -9.50 32.54 25.01
C ARG A 32 -9.35 33.42 23.78
N LYS A 33 -9.66 34.71 23.93
CA LYS A 33 -9.28 35.75 22.97
C LYS A 33 -7.76 35.95 22.99
N GLN A 34 -7.22 36.56 21.95
CA GLN A 34 -5.79 36.91 21.86
C GLN A 34 -5.34 37.88 22.97
N ASP A 35 -6.26 38.67 23.53
CA ASP A 35 -6.04 39.53 24.70
C ASP A 35 -6.04 38.77 26.04
N GLY A 36 -6.17 37.45 26.02
CA GLY A 36 -6.18 36.57 27.19
C GLY A 36 -7.56 36.38 27.83
N THR A 37 -8.60 37.06 27.37
CA THR A 37 -9.95 36.96 27.95
C THR A 37 -10.57 35.60 27.67
N VAL A 38 -10.98 34.88 28.73
CA VAL A 38 -11.69 33.59 28.60
C VAL A 38 -13.13 33.86 28.20
N LEU A 39 -13.56 33.32 27.05
CA LEU A 39 -14.92 33.50 26.51
C LEU A 39 -15.89 32.43 27.01
N LYS A 40 -15.43 31.20 27.15
CA LYS A 40 -16.24 30.07 27.57
C LYS A 40 -15.37 28.92 28.06
N VAL A 41 -15.80 28.27 29.14
CA VAL A 41 -15.25 27.00 29.62
C VAL A 41 -16.27 25.92 29.31
N TYR A 42 -15.82 24.82 28.70
CA TYR A 42 -16.69 23.70 28.38
C TYR A 42 -16.73 22.72 29.55
N GLU A 43 -17.93 22.41 30.07
CA GLU A 43 -18.13 21.62 31.31
C GLU A 43 -18.82 20.26 31.07
N GLY A 44 -18.75 19.70 29.85
CA GLY A 44 -19.40 18.41 29.54
C GLY A 44 -18.88 17.22 30.36
N GLU A 45 -19.60 16.10 30.33
CA GLU A 45 -19.12 14.87 30.97
C GLU A 45 -17.91 14.28 30.20
N PRO A 46 -16.90 13.73 30.89
CA PRO A 46 -15.78 13.06 30.23
C PRO A 46 -16.29 11.79 29.52
N GLN A 47 -16.14 11.74 28.20
CA GLN A 47 -16.31 10.48 27.46
C GLN A 47 -15.29 9.46 27.97
N SER A 48 -15.77 8.27 28.33
CA SER A 48 -14.94 7.23 28.94
C SER A 48 -13.82 6.76 28.01
N GLU A 49 -12.63 6.51 28.56
CA GLU A 49 -11.46 6.01 27.83
C GLU A 49 -11.72 4.66 27.12
N ALA A 50 -12.78 3.93 27.48
CA ALA A 50 -13.15 2.64 26.91
C ALA A 50 -13.62 2.71 25.44
N ASP A 51 -14.10 3.85 24.94
CA ASP A 51 -14.43 4.04 23.52
C ASP A 51 -13.21 4.35 22.66
N ARG A 52 -12.05 4.63 23.29
CA ARG A 52 -10.77 4.85 22.61
C ARG A 52 -9.90 3.61 22.57
N ASN A 53 -10.48 2.45 22.28
CA ASN A 53 -9.63 1.39 21.76
C ASN A 53 -9.48 1.66 20.24
N PRO A 54 -8.38 2.28 19.75
CA PRO A 54 -8.04 2.11 18.34
C PRO A 54 -7.98 0.59 18.08
N PRO A 55 -8.16 0.09 16.85
CA PRO A 55 -7.90 -1.31 16.55
C PRO A 55 -6.39 -1.59 16.75
N GLY A 56 -5.97 -1.72 18.01
CA GLY A 56 -4.59 -1.76 18.48
C GLY A 56 -4.00 -3.16 18.45
N ASP A 57 -4.82 -4.19 18.27
CA ASP A 57 -4.38 -5.58 18.34
C ASP A 57 -4.40 -6.31 16.98
N ASP A 58 -4.93 -5.69 15.91
CA ASP A 58 -5.01 -6.34 14.58
C ASP A 58 -3.88 -5.91 13.63
N LEU A 59 -2.66 -5.76 14.16
CA LEU A 59 -1.46 -5.53 13.37
C LEU A 59 -0.79 -6.86 12.98
N ILE A 60 -0.17 -6.86 11.81
CA ILE A 60 0.72 -7.92 11.34
C ILE A 60 2.03 -7.32 10.86
N SER A 61 3.14 -7.95 11.26
CA SER A 61 4.48 -7.62 10.76
C SER A 61 4.73 -8.37 9.46
N LEU A 62 4.83 -7.63 8.36
CA LEU A 62 5.16 -8.19 7.05
C LEU A 62 6.68 -8.25 6.88
N PRO A 63 7.24 -9.36 6.36
CA PRO A 63 8.66 -9.43 6.01
C PRO A 63 8.98 -8.40 4.93
N PHE A 64 10.05 -7.63 5.15
CA PHE A 64 10.54 -6.61 4.24
C PHE A 64 11.92 -7.00 3.72
N TYR A 65 12.00 -7.18 2.40
CA TYR A 65 13.22 -7.52 1.69
C TYR A 65 13.77 -6.25 1.03
N GLN A 66 14.84 -5.70 1.58
CA GLN A 66 15.49 -4.48 1.10
C GLN A 66 16.43 -4.74 -0.08
N ASP A 67 17.10 -5.89 -0.06
CA ASP A 67 18.00 -6.33 -1.13
C ASP A 67 17.24 -6.93 -2.33
N VAL A 68 15.94 -7.19 -2.15
CA VAL A 68 15.06 -7.66 -3.22
C VAL A 68 14.34 -6.48 -3.85
N ALA A 69 14.84 -6.06 -5.00
CA ALA A 69 14.17 -5.12 -5.85
C ALA A 69 13.60 -5.85 -7.07
N ALA A 70 12.29 -5.72 -7.28
CA ALA A 70 11.72 -6.13 -8.55
C ALA A 70 12.04 -5.04 -9.58
N SER A 71 12.90 -5.37 -10.53
CA SER A 71 13.34 -4.47 -11.58
C SER A 71 12.22 -4.20 -12.57
N ALA A 72 12.04 -2.93 -12.89
CA ALA A 72 11.16 -2.49 -13.94
C ALA A 72 11.78 -2.71 -15.35
N GLY A 73 13.09 -3.03 -15.45
CA GLY A 73 13.86 -3.29 -16.69
C GLY A 73 14.87 -4.46 -16.55
N PRO A 74 15.80 -4.69 -17.51
CA PRO A 74 16.68 -5.85 -17.45
C PRO A 74 17.73 -5.70 -16.33
N GLY A 75 17.76 -6.67 -15.41
CA GLY A 75 18.73 -6.76 -14.33
C GLY A 75 18.14 -6.44 -12.95
N ALA A 76 17.56 -7.45 -12.29
CA ALA A 76 17.44 -7.48 -10.83
C ALA A 76 18.29 -8.61 -10.25
N VAL A 77 18.97 -8.32 -9.14
CA VAL A 77 19.84 -9.25 -8.41
C VAL A 77 19.01 -10.30 -7.67
N SER A 78 19.47 -11.55 -7.66
CA SER A 78 18.83 -12.68 -6.97
C SER A 78 18.68 -12.40 -5.47
N PRO A 79 17.50 -12.68 -4.86
CA PRO A 79 17.26 -12.47 -3.43
C PRO A 79 18.21 -13.22 -2.49
N SER A 80 18.54 -12.60 -1.36
CA SER A 80 18.83 -13.33 -0.13
C SER A 80 17.52 -13.95 0.39
N ASP A 81 17.54 -15.21 0.83
CA ASP A 81 16.36 -15.92 1.37
C ASP A 81 15.93 -15.44 2.77
N HIS A 82 16.45 -14.30 3.24
CA HIS A 82 16.24 -13.77 4.58
C HIS A 82 15.65 -12.36 4.49
N ALA A 83 14.55 -12.12 5.20
CA ALA A 83 13.99 -10.79 5.32
C ALA A 83 14.94 -9.90 6.14
N ASP A 84 15.27 -8.72 5.62
CA ASP A 84 16.19 -7.78 6.27
C ASP A 84 15.53 -7.11 7.49
N SER A 85 14.21 -6.98 7.46
CA SER A 85 13.43 -6.30 8.49
C SER A 85 11.94 -6.64 8.36
N VAL A 86 11.09 -5.99 9.16
CA VAL A 86 9.63 -6.10 9.08
C VAL A 86 8.96 -4.73 9.11
N ILE A 87 7.80 -4.62 8.47
CA ILE A 87 6.94 -3.42 8.52
C ILE A 87 5.54 -3.84 9.02
N ALA A 88 5.00 -3.11 10.00
CA ALA A 88 3.69 -3.40 10.56
C ALA A 88 2.56 -2.76 9.73
N PHE A 89 1.54 -3.56 9.43
CA PHE A 89 0.30 -3.11 8.77
C PHE A 89 -0.92 -3.63 9.54
N GLY A 90 -2.05 -2.92 9.45
CA GLY A 90 -3.32 -3.45 9.92
C GLY A 90 -3.80 -4.60 9.03
N ARG A 91 -4.22 -5.73 9.62
CA ARG A 91 -4.76 -6.85 8.82
C ARG A 91 -6.03 -6.43 8.10
N SER A 92 -6.89 -5.63 8.73
CA SER A 92 -8.09 -5.06 8.10
C SER A 92 -7.73 -4.29 6.82
N PHE A 93 -6.75 -3.39 6.90
CA PHE A 93 -6.27 -2.64 5.73
C PHE A 93 -5.82 -3.56 4.59
N LEU A 94 -5.03 -4.59 4.88
CA LEU A 94 -4.57 -5.56 3.86
C LEU A 94 -5.74 -6.34 3.24
N ARG A 95 -6.71 -6.76 4.06
CA ARG A 95 -7.94 -7.42 3.59
C ARG A 95 -8.77 -6.50 2.70
N ASP A 96 -8.86 -5.22 3.02
CA ASP A 96 -9.57 -4.22 2.22
C ASP A 96 -8.93 -4.03 0.83
N GLN A 97 -7.60 -4.23 0.72
CA GLN A 97 -6.90 -4.28 -0.58
C GLN A 97 -7.07 -5.62 -1.32
N GLY A 98 -7.85 -6.56 -0.75
CA GLY A 98 -8.08 -7.89 -1.30
C GLY A 98 -6.88 -8.82 -1.15
N ALA A 99 -6.05 -8.62 -0.12
CA ALA A 99 -4.89 -9.44 0.18
C ALA A 99 -5.16 -10.42 1.33
N VAL A 100 -4.39 -11.51 1.38
CA VAL A 100 -4.30 -12.40 2.54
C VAL A 100 -3.14 -11.92 3.43
N PRO A 101 -3.41 -11.31 4.61
CA PRO A 101 -2.37 -10.65 5.42
C PRO A 101 -1.17 -11.54 5.72
N GLU A 102 -1.40 -12.80 6.07
CA GLU A 102 -0.38 -13.79 6.45
C GLU A 102 0.49 -14.25 5.28
N LYS A 103 0.13 -13.84 4.05
CA LYS A 103 0.83 -14.18 2.81
C LYS A 103 1.41 -12.94 2.14
N CYS A 104 1.41 -11.80 2.81
CA CYS A 104 1.96 -10.56 2.28
C CYS A 104 3.46 -10.41 2.61
N SER A 105 4.20 -9.80 1.69
CA SER A 105 5.56 -9.30 1.90
C SER A 105 5.71 -7.88 1.37
N VAL A 106 6.81 -7.22 1.74
CA VAL A 106 7.16 -5.89 1.25
C VAL A 106 8.47 -5.96 0.47
N ILE A 107 8.52 -5.28 -0.68
CA ILE A 107 9.72 -5.10 -1.51
C ILE A 107 9.81 -3.67 -2.03
N TRP A 108 10.97 -3.27 -2.55
CA TRP A 108 11.11 -2.02 -3.30
C TRP A 108 10.80 -2.20 -4.79
N ALA A 109 10.11 -1.24 -5.37
CA ALA A 109 10.11 -1.01 -6.81
C ALA A 109 11.41 -0.31 -7.22
N ARG A 110 12.03 -0.74 -8.32
CA ARG A 110 13.18 -0.05 -8.92
C ARG A 110 12.99 0.20 -10.40
N GLY A 111 13.30 1.42 -10.82
CA GLY A 111 13.13 1.91 -12.17
C GLY A 111 11.73 2.49 -12.41
N ASP A 112 11.52 2.99 -13.62
CA ASP A 112 10.35 3.79 -14.00
C ASP A 112 9.42 3.07 -14.97
N SER A 113 9.61 1.77 -15.26
CA SER A 113 8.78 1.09 -16.26
C SER A 113 7.30 0.94 -15.86
N MET A 114 7.00 1.02 -14.56
CA MET A 114 5.63 1.04 -14.07
C MET A 114 5.11 2.46 -13.82
N ALA A 115 5.89 3.50 -14.10
CA ALA A 115 5.41 4.89 -14.03
C ALA A 115 4.37 5.15 -15.16
N PRO A 116 3.29 5.89 -14.91
CA PRO A 116 3.03 6.69 -13.71
C PRO A 116 2.36 5.92 -12.56
N THR A 117 1.91 4.68 -12.79
CA THR A 117 1.14 3.92 -11.80
C THR A 117 1.94 3.62 -10.54
N ILE A 118 3.16 3.11 -10.69
CA ILE A 118 4.10 2.84 -9.60
C ILE A 118 5.37 3.65 -9.88
N PRO A 119 5.59 4.75 -9.15
CA PRO A 119 6.83 5.51 -9.22
C PRO A 119 8.04 4.69 -8.76
N ASP A 120 9.22 5.04 -9.27
CA ASP A 120 10.48 4.52 -8.75
C ASP A 120 10.60 4.74 -7.24
N ALA A 121 11.31 3.84 -6.57
CA ALA A 121 11.49 3.83 -5.11
C ALA A 121 10.18 3.78 -4.30
N SER A 122 9.10 3.22 -4.87
CA SER A 122 7.88 2.89 -4.10
C SER A 122 8.05 1.58 -3.33
N LEU A 123 7.50 1.50 -2.12
CA LEU A 123 7.32 0.23 -1.41
C LEU A 123 6.09 -0.49 -1.99
N LEU A 124 6.23 -1.78 -2.25
CA LEU A 124 5.17 -2.63 -2.79
C LEU A 124 4.76 -3.64 -1.73
N ILE A 125 3.46 -3.76 -1.49
CA ILE A 125 2.89 -4.88 -0.75
C ILE A 125 2.49 -5.95 -1.76
N VAL A 126 3.05 -7.15 -1.60
CA VAL A 126 2.88 -8.28 -2.51
C VAL A 126 2.17 -9.42 -1.78
N ASP A 127 1.02 -9.85 -2.28
CA ASP A 127 0.33 -11.04 -1.79
C ASP A 127 0.84 -12.29 -2.54
N LEU A 128 1.62 -13.11 -1.84
CA LEU A 128 2.25 -14.33 -2.34
C LEU A 128 1.26 -15.48 -2.55
N SER A 129 0.04 -15.39 -1.99
CA SER A 129 -1.02 -16.38 -2.26
C SER A 129 -1.66 -16.22 -3.63
N GLN A 130 -1.49 -15.03 -4.24
CA GLN A 130 -2.08 -14.68 -5.53
C GLN A 130 -1.03 -14.84 -6.63
N ALA A 131 -0.57 -16.08 -6.80
CA ALA A 131 0.49 -16.48 -7.73
C ALA A 131 -0.04 -17.07 -9.06
N GLU A 132 -1.31 -16.85 -9.39
CA GLU A 132 -1.89 -17.20 -10.68
C GLU A 132 -1.99 -15.98 -11.59
N ILE A 133 -1.87 -16.18 -12.90
CA ILE A 133 -2.03 -15.09 -13.87
C ILE A 133 -3.47 -14.56 -13.83
N ALA A 134 -3.62 -13.29 -13.47
CA ALA A 134 -4.88 -12.57 -13.50
C ALA A 134 -4.78 -11.33 -14.40
N ASN A 135 -5.73 -11.21 -15.33
CA ASN A 135 -5.73 -10.14 -16.32
C ASN A 135 -5.86 -8.76 -15.69
N GLY A 136 -4.99 -7.84 -16.11
CA GLY A 136 -4.98 -6.46 -15.67
C GLY A 136 -4.36 -6.23 -14.30
N CYS A 137 -3.95 -7.27 -13.58
CA CYS A 137 -3.25 -7.12 -12.31
C CYS A 137 -1.76 -6.81 -12.52
N ILE A 138 -1.19 -6.04 -11.59
CA ILE A 138 0.26 -5.84 -11.49
C ILE A 138 0.82 -6.97 -10.63
N MET A 139 1.81 -7.68 -11.15
CA MET A 139 2.38 -8.85 -10.49
C MET A 139 3.89 -8.74 -10.42
N VAL A 140 4.44 -9.33 -9.36
CA VAL A 140 5.86 -9.63 -9.28
C VAL A 140 6.06 -10.99 -9.95
N ILE A 141 6.93 -11.03 -10.94
CA ILE A 141 7.27 -12.25 -11.69
C ILE A 141 8.77 -12.48 -11.60
N ASN A 142 9.17 -13.73 -11.65
CA ASN A 142 10.54 -14.14 -11.84
C ASN A 142 10.65 -14.79 -13.23
N ILE A 143 11.62 -14.35 -14.02
CA ILE A 143 11.95 -14.95 -15.31
C ILE A 143 13.47 -15.11 -15.42
N GLY A 144 13.94 -16.36 -15.43
CA GLY A 144 15.37 -16.65 -15.30
C GLY A 144 15.92 -16.18 -13.95
N GLU A 145 16.84 -15.23 -13.97
CA GLU A 145 17.42 -14.61 -12.77
C GLU A 145 16.76 -13.27 -12.41
N ASP A 146 15.92 -12.72 -13.29
CA ASP A 146 15.34 -11.39 -13.12
C ASP A 146 14.02 -11.45 -12.36
N LEU A 147 13.91 -10.63 -11.32
CA LEU A 147 12.64 -10.33 -10.65
C LEU A 147 12.05 -9.05 -11.24
N LEU A 148 10.84 -9.10 -11.80
CA LEU A 148 10.22 -7.99 -12.50
C LEU A 148 8.83 -7.62 -11.95
N VAL A 149 8.46 -6.34 -12.06
CA VAL A 149 7.08 -5.87 -11.84
C VAL A 149 6.45 -5.55 -13.19
N LYS A 150 5.36 -6.25 -13.54
CA LYS A 150 4.65 -6.07 -14.81
C LYS A 150 3.15 -6.18 -14.62
N ARG A 151 2.39 -5.50 -15.47
CA ARG A 151 0.96 -5.76 -15.64
C ARG A 151 0.77 -6.95 -16.58
N ILE A 152 -0.01 -7.94 -16.16
CA ILE A 152 -0.17 -9.18 -16.92
C ILE A 152 -1.47 -9.14 -17.73
N ARG A 153 -1.41 -9.56 -19.01
CA ARG A 153 -2.59 -9.74 -19.86
C ARG A 153 -2.50 -11.05 -20.64
N ARG A 154 -3.37 -11.99 -20.29
CA ARG A 154 -3.65 -13.19 -21.07
C ARG A 154 -4.50 -12.83 -22.29
N ARG A 155 -4.01 -13.25 -23.45
CA ARG A 155 -4.63 -13.05 -24.76
C ARG A 155 -5.55 -14.20 -25.12
N LEU A 156 -6.42 -13.97 -26.11
CA LEU A 156 -7.35 -14.97 -26.63
C LEU A 156 -6.64 -16.11 -27.39
N ASP A 157 -5.47 -15.82 -27.95
CA ASP A 157 -4.60 -16.80 -28.63
C ASP A 157 -3.81 -17.70 -27.65
N GLY A 158 -4.03 -17.53 -26.34
CA GLY A 158 -3.38 -18.30 -25.28
C GLY A 158 -2.02 -17.74 -24.84
N LEU A 159 -1.52 -16.69 -25.49
CA LEU A 159 -0.27 -16.03 -25.11
C LEU A 159 -0.46 -15.09 -23.92
N VAL A 160 0.63 -14.69 -23.28
CA VAL A 160 0.65 -13.76 -22.14
C VAL A 160 1.49 -12.55 -22.50
N ASP A 161 0.92 -11.35 -22.39
CA ASP A 161 1.67 -10.10 -22.49
C ASP A 161 2.10 -9.64 -21.09
N LEU A 162 3.39 -9.28 -20.97
CA LEU A 162 3.97 -8.55 -19.85
C LEU A 162 4.05 -7.08 -20.25
N ILE A 163 3.28 -6.25 -19.56
CA ILE A 163 3.08 -4.84 -19.93
C ILE A 163 3.70 -3.96 -18.85
N SER A 164 4.59 -3.07 -19.28
CA SER A 164 5.01 -1.91 -18.51
C SER A 164 3.94 -0.81 -18.64
N ASP A 165 3.58 -0.14 -17.54
CA ASP A 165 2.64 0.99 -17.60
C ASP A 165 3.26 2.27 -18.18
N ASN A 166 4.60 2.32 -18.26
CA ASN A 166 5.35 3.36 -18.93
C ASN A 166 5.46 3.08 -20.44
N PRO A 167 4.89 3.95 -21.30
CA PRO A 167 4.90 3.76 -22.76
C PRO A 167 6.30 3.69 -23.41
N ALA A 168 7.35 4.15 -22.71
CA ALA A 168 8.73 4.02 -23.20
C ALA A 168 9.21 2.56 -23.27
N TYR A 169 8.49 1.64 -22.61
CA TYR A 169 8.82 0.22 -22.54
C TYR A 169 7.78 -0.59 -23.32
N PRO A 170 8.13 -1.20 -24.46
CA PRO A 170 7.19 -1.98 -25.24
C PRO A 170 6.75 -3.26 -24.50
N PRO A 171 5.49 -3.71 -24.68
CA PRO A 171 5.04 -4.98 -24.13
C PRO A 171 5.86 -6.18 -24.65
N GLU A 172 6.08 -7.16 -23.78
CA GLU A 172 6.76 -8.40 -24.10
C GLU A 172 5.75 -9.55 -24.14
N THR A 173 5.64 -10.26 -25.26
CA THR A 173 4.72 -11.40 -25.39
C THR A 173 5.45 -12.71 -25.14
N ILE A 174 4.97 -13.47 -24.16
CA ILE A 174 5.52 -14.74 -23.72
C ILE A 174 4.79 -15.88 -24.43
N GLY A 175 5.56 -16.65 -25.20
CA GLY A 175 5.13 -17.88 -25.85
C GLY A 175 5.13 -19.11 -24.93
N PRO A 176 4.58 -20.25 -25.38
CA PRO A 176 4.51 -21.48 -24.59
C PRO A 176 5.87 -21.97 -24.05
N ASP A 177 6.95 -21.74 -24.80
CA ASP A 177 8.29 -22.18 -24.43
C ASP A 177 8.86 -21.38 -23.25
N MET A 178 8.72 -20.05 -23.30
CA MET A 178 9.14 -19.15 -22.22
C MET A 178 8.21 -19.20 -21.01
N MET A 179 6.95 -19.61 -21.20
CA MET A 179 5.97 -19.74 -20.10
C MET A 179 6.46 -20.70 -19.00
N ARG A 180 7.32 -21.67 -19.32
CA ARG A 180 7.92 -22.59 -18.33
C ARG A 180 8.99 -21.93 -17.45
N GLN A 181 9.57 -20.83 -17.91
CA GLN A 181 10.59 -20.07 -17.19
C GLN A 181 9.99 -18.92 -16.37
N LEU A 182 8.72 -18.59 -16.63
CA LEU A 182 8.00 -17.55 -15.91
C LEU A 182 7.36 -18.14 -14.65
N ARG A 183 7.75 -17.60 -13.50
CA ARG A 183 7.11 -17.86 -12.22
C ARG A 183 6.45 -16.59 -11.71
N VAL A 184 5.15 -16.62 -11.46
CA VAL A 184 4.49 -15.53 -10.72
C VAL A 184 4.85 -15.68 -9.23
N VAL A 185 5.37 -14.62 -8.65
CA VAL A 185 5.74 -14.56 -7.22
C VAL A 185 4.53 -14.17 -6.38
N GLY A 186 3.74 -13.20 -6.85
CA GLY A 186 2.53 -12.74 -6.19
C GLY A 186 1.96 -11.48 -6.85
N ARG A 187 0.77 -11.06 -6.40
CA ARG A 187 0.12 -9.84 -6.89
C ARG A 187 0.54 -8.64 -6.05
N VAL A 188 0.85 -7.52 -6.70
CA VAL A 188 0.99 -6.23 -6.03
C VAL A 188 -0.41 -5.74 -5.65
N VAL A 189 -0.70 -5.67 -4.35
CA VAL A 189 -2.02 -5.28 -3.82
C VAL A 189 -2.08 -3.82 -3.40
N TYR A 190 -0.93 -3.24 -3.07
CA TYR A 190 -0.81 -1.85 -2.65
C TYR A 190 0.61 -1.33 -2.90
N PHE A 191 0.76 -0.03 -3.06
CA PHE A 191 2.07 0.62 -3.06
C PHE A 191 2.02 1.94 -2.27
N CYS A 192 3.14 2.30 -1.65
CA CYS A 192 3.33 3.64 -1.10
C CYS A 192 4.60 4.28 -1.66
N ARG A 193 4.51 5.57 -1.93
CA ARG A 193 5.62 6.37 -2.45
C ARG A 193 6.24 7.16 -1.29
N THR A 194 7.56 7.13 -1.19
CA THR A 194 8.30 8.08 -0.38
C THR A 194 8.51 9.37 -1.20
N PRO A 195 8.13 10.54 -0.69
CA PRO A 195 8.28 11.81 -1.40
C PRO A 195 9.74 12.21 -1.61
#